data_AF-A0A8J8D0S7-F1
#
_entry.id   AF-A0A8J8D0S7-F1
#
_cell.length_a   1.000
_cell.length_b   1.000
_cell.length_c   1.000
_cell.angle_alpha   90.00
_cell.angle_beta   90.00
_cell.angle_gamma   90.00
#
_symmetry.space_group_name_H-M   'P 1'
#
loop_
_entity.id
_entity.type
_entity.pdbx_description
1 polymer ?
#
loop_
_entity_poly.entity_id
_entity_poly.type
_entity_poly.pdbx_seq_one_letter_code
_entity_poly.pdbx_strand_id
1 'polypeptide(L)'
;MYSEEIPPSAAIEQYLTARGNELSDATIQNHRYRLKQFRLWCEEEGFDDMRELSGRETESFRLAREDDDLAPMTVRNQMMTLRVFTEWCETQGYVKPGTADRIRTPAVAKSDRSRDDHVSQETAEEIIEAYSKYDFGSLRHILFYLIYRTGMRTGAVRALDIGDVDLGQDAYISVRHRPETGTPLKRGAEGGERHISLLDEELVEALEAYFERNRHEVEDDHGRKPLLTSREGRIAKTTIQSHIYRATQPCERTGNCPHDENPDICSYRSADSASQCPSSVSPHAIRRSSITMFLDADVEKDVVSGRCNVSRKRLEEHYDARSEEQKRARRQRQLDDSL
;
A
#
# COMPACT_ATOMS: atom_id res chain seq x y z
N MET A 1 12.36 -38.43 14.95
CA MET A 1 13.76 -38.27 14.52
C MET A 1 13.98 -36.76 14.51
N TYR A 2 14.66 -36.23 15.53
CA TYR A 2 14.89 -34.78 15.61
C TYR A 2 16.05 -34.41 14.68
N SER A 3 15.89 -33.29 13.98
CA SER A 3 16.81 -32.75 12.97
C SER A 3 18.24 -32.57 13.49
N GLU A 4 19.20 -32.63 12.57
CA GLU A 4 20.55 -32.09 12.76
C GLU A 4 20.49 -30.64 13.26
N GLU A 5 21.54 -30.23 13.97
CA GLU A 5 21.76 -28.85 14.43
C GLU A 5 21.66 -27.86 13.27
N ILE A 6 20.91 -26.78 13.47
CA ILE A 6 20.75 -25.75 12.44
C ILE A 6 20.75 -24.35 13.05
N PRO A 7 21.66 -23.46 12.61
CA PRO A 7 21.66 -22.09 13.07
C PRO A 7 20.48 -21.29 12.51
N PRO A 8 20.04 -20.23 13.22
CA PRO A 8 18.93 -19.38 12.78
C PRO A 8 19.12 -18.83 11.37
N SER A 9 20.36 -18.45 11.02
CA SER A 9 20.71 -17.94 9.69
C SER A 9 20.40 -18.96 8.59
N ALA A 10 20.80 -20.22 8.76
CA ALA A 10 20.55 -21.29 7.81
C ALA A 10 19.05 -21.64 7.73
N ALA A 11 18.36 -21.73 8.87
CA ALA A 11 16.93 -22.00 8.91
C ALA A 11 16.12 -20.90 8.20
N ILE A 12 16.48 -19.63 8.39
CA ILE A 12 15.84 -18.48 7.72
C ILE A 12 16.04 -18.55 6.20
N GLU A 13 17.24 -18.81 5.71
CA GLU A 13 17.47 -18.89 4.25
C GLU A 13 16.73 -20.09 3.63
N GLN A 14 16.67 -21.24 4.31
CA GLN A 14 15.86 -22.37 3.85
C GLN A 14 14.37 -22.04 3.84
N TYR A 15 13.85 -21.37 4.87
CA TYR A 15 12.46 -20.90 4.91
C TYR A 15 12.13 -19.95 3.75
N LEU A 16 12.97 -18.94 3.54
CA LEU A 16 12.78 -17.94 2.48
C LEU A 16 12.84 -18.58 1.09
N THR A 17 13.72 -19.57 0.91
CA THR A 17 13.82 -20.34 -0.33
C THR A 17 12.58 -21.20 -0.55
N ALA A 18 12.14 -21.94 0.46
CA ALA A 18 10.97 -22.82 0.36
C ALA A 18 9.69 -22.03 0.08
N ARG A 19 9.48 -20.90 0.79
CA ARG A 19 8.29 -20.05 0.62
C ARG A 19 8.32 -19.21 -0.65
N GLY A 20 9.49 -19.04 -1.28
CA GLY A 20 9.65 -18.25 -2.50
C GLY A 20 8.75 -18.71 -3.65
N ASN A 21 8.42 -20.00 -3.70
CA ASN A 21 7.54 -20.57 -4.72
C ASN A 21 6.03 -20.36 -4.43
N GLU A 22 5.67 -20.04 -3.19
CA GLU A 22 4.27 -19.97 -2.74
C GLU A 22 3.79 -18.53 -2.52
N LEU A 23 4.71 -17.62 -2.18
CA LEU A 23 4.40 -16.25 -1.78
C LEU A 23 4.95 -15.27 -2.80
N SER A 24 4.25 -14.15 -2.99
CA SER A 24 4.75 -13.06 -3.83
C SER A 24 6.09 -12.52 -3.33
N ASP A 25 6.96 -12.07 -4.24
CA ASP A 25 8.27 -11.46 -3.92
C ASP A 25 8.20 -10.38 -2.84
N ALA A 26 7.16 -9.53 -2.87
CA ALA A 26 6.97 -8.49 -1.86
C ALA A 26 6.75 -9.06 -0.45
N THR A 27 6.08 -10.20 -0.34
CA THR A 27 5.87 -10.90 0.94
C THR A 27 7.16 -11.54 1.41
N ILE A 28 7.91 -12.19 0.52
CA ILE A 28 9.23 -12.76 0.83
C ILE A 28 10.21 -11.68 1.28
N GLN A 29 10.25 -10.54 0.61
CA GLN A 29 11.10 -9.42 1.01
C GLN A 29 10.73 -8.88 2.39
N ASN A 30 9.43 -8.78 2.71
CA ASN A 30 8.97 -8.41 4.05
C ASN A 30 9.38 -9.45 5.10
N HIS A 31 9.29 -10.74 4.79
CA HIS A 31 9.77 -11.81 5.67
C HIS A 31 11.27 -11.71 5.89
N ARG A 32 12.07 -11.56 4.82
CA ARG A 32 13.52 -11.39 4.89
C ARG A 32 13.91 -10.20 5.78
N TYR A 33 13.27 -9.05 5.59
CA TYR A 33 13.54 -7.86 6.42
C TYR A 33 13.25 -8.09 7.91
N ARG A 34 12.12 -8.73 8.23
CA ARG A 34 11.71 -8.95 9.62
C ARG A 34 12.52 -10.06 10.29
N LEU A 35 12.78 -11.16 9.57
CA LEU A 35 13.60 -12.27 10.06
C LEU A 35 15.08 -11.89 10.18
N LYS A 36 15.56 -10.91 9.41
CA LYS A 36 16.88 -10.32 9.63
C LYS A 36 17.02 -9.77 11.05
N GLN A 37 15.97 -9.14 11.60
CA GLN A 37 16.01 -8.60 12.97
C GLN A 37 16.09 -9.70 14.02
N PHE A 38 15.39 -10.83 13.79
CA PHE A 38 15.51 -12.01 14.64
C PHE A 38 16.92 -12.61 14.56
N ARG A 39 17.46 -12.77 13.35
CA ARG A 39 18.84 -13.26 13.14
C ARG A 39 19.88 -12.40 13.85
N LEU A 40 19.79 -11.07 13.72
CA LEU A 40 20.72 -10.14 14.38
C LEU A 40 20.63 -10.28 15.91
N TRP A 41 19.42 -10.38 16.46
CA TRP A 41 19.24 -10.63 17.89
C TRP A 41 19.82 -11.98 18.32
N CYS A 42 19.66 -13.03 17.52
CA CYS A 42 20.28 -14.32 17.79
C CYS A 42 21.82 -14.25 17.79
N GLU A 43 22.41 -13.49 16.86
CA GLU A 43 23.85 -13.24 16.81
C GLU A 43 24.34 -12.49 18.06
N GLU A 44 23.57 -11.51 18.54
CA GLU A 44 23.87 -10.72 19.75
C GLU A 44 23.77 -11.56 21.03
N GLU A 45 22.76 -12.42 21.15
CA GLU A 45 22.53 -13.27 22.32
C GLU A 45 23.31 -14.58 22.30
N GLY A 46 24.06 -14.87 21.23
CA GLY A 46 24.79 -16.13 21.07
C GLY A 46 23.88 -17.34 20.85
N PHE A 47 22.68 -17.13 20.32
CA PHE A 47 21.72 -18.17 19.98
C PHE A 47 22.04 -18.75 18.60
N ASP A 48 22.68 -19.93 18.56
CA ASP A 48 23.22 -20.55 17.35
C ASP A 48 22.53 -21.85 16.94
N ASP A 49 21.49 -22.29 17.66
CA ASP A 49 20.73 -23.50 17.36
C ASP A 49 19.22 -23.31 17.52
N MET A 50 18.47 -23.53 16.43
CA MET A 50 17.02 -23.44 16.43
C MET A 50 16.34 -24.39 17.43
N ARG A 51 16.96 -25.53 17.80
CA ARG A 51 16.36 -26.48 18.76
C ARG A 51 16.16 -25.85 20.14
N GLU A 52 16.93 -24.82 20.48
CA GLU A 52 16.84 -24.08 21.73
C GLU A 52 15.68 -23.05 21.72
N LEU A 53 15.06 -22.79 20.57
CA LEU A 53 14.00 -21.80 20.46
C LEU A 53 12.78 -22.23 21.27
N SER A 54 12.49 -21.49 22.32
CA SER A 54 11.32 -21.70 23.16
C SER A 54 10.50 -20.43 23.34
N GLY A 55 9.42 -20.52 24.12
CA GLY A 55 8.63 -19.35 24.49
C GLY A 55 9.46 -18.26 25.18
N ARG A 56 10.50 -18.65 25.93
CA ARG A 56 11.38 -17.71 26.64
C ARG A 56 12.18 -16.85 25.66
N GLU A 57 12.86 -17.47 24.72
CA GLU A 57 13.71 -16.78 23.74
C GLU A 57 12.86 -15.89 22.83
N THR A 58 11.67 -16.36 22.44
CA THR A 58 10.73 -15.55 21.65
C THR A 58 10.19 -14.34 22.44
N GLU A 59 10.06 -14.45 23.76
CA GLU A 59 9.67 -13.34 24.63
C GLU A 59 10.83 -12.35 24.84
N SER A 60 12.05 -12.84 25.04
CA SER A 60 13.25 -12.00 25.10
C SER A 60 13.43 -11.20 23.81
N PHE A 61 13.28 -11.84 22.65
CA PHE A 61 13.30 -11.14 21.36
C PHE A 61 12.21 -10.06 21.26
N ARG A 62 10.98 -10.37 21.71
CA ARG A 62 9.88 -9.39 21.70
C ARG A 62 10.22 -8.16 22.56
N LEU A 63 10.73 -8.38 23.76
CA LEU A 63 11.11 -7.30 24.69
C LEU A 63 12.24 -6.44 24.10
N ALA A 64 13.28 -7.06 23.53
CA ALA A 64 14.36 -6.34 22.86
C ALA A 64 13.84 -5.44 21.72
N ARG A 65 12.81 -5.88 20.98
CA ARG A 65 12.18 -5.06 19.93
C ARG A 65 11.26 -3.96 20.46
N GLU A 66 10.73 -4.09 21.67
CA GLU A 66 9.97 -3.03 22.33
C GLU A 66 10.90 -1.96 22.93
N ASP A 67 12.08 -2.38 23.42
CA ASP A 67 13.12 -1.47 23.93
C ASP A 67 13.77 -0.60 22.83
N ASP A 68 13.67 -1.02 21.55
CA ASP A 68 14.13 -0.25 20.38
C ASP A 68 13.21 0.94 19.99
N ASP A 69 12.30 1.37 20.88
CA ASP A 69 11.31 2.45 20.66
C ASP A 69 10.49 2.28 19.36
N LEU A 70 10.25 1.04 18.94
CA LEU A 70 9.49 0.74 17.72
C LEU A 70 7.99 0.95 17.93
N ALA A 71 7.31 1.41 16.86
CA ALA A 71 5.85 1.47 16.87
C ALA A 71 5.23 0.09 17.18
N PRO A 72 4.18 -0.01 18.03
CA PRO A 72 3.60 -1.30 18.43
C PRO A 72 3.18 -2.21 17.27
N MET A 73 2.71 -1.61 16.17
CA MET A 73 2.34 -2.35 14.96
C MET A 73 3.56 -2.95 14.23
N THR A 74 4.73 -2.33 14.33
CA THR A 74 5.99 -2.86 13.79
C THR A 74 6.39 -4.12 14.56
N VAL A 75 6.44 -4.07 15.89
CA VAL A 75 6.75 -5.22 16.75
C VAL A 75 5.76 -6.36 16.48
N ARG A 76 4.45 -6.05 16.47
CA ARG A 76 3.42 -7.04 16.14
C ARG A 76 3.65 -7.72 14.79
N ASN A 77 4.00 -6.98 13.75
CA ASN A 77 4.27 -7.54 12.42
C ASN A 77 5.53 -8.42 12.39
N GLN A 78 6.58 -8.05 13.13
CA GLN A 78 7.77 -8.88 13.31
C GLN A 78 7.42 -10.18 14.02
N MET A 79 6.70 -10.12 15.15
CA MET A 79 6.28 -11.31 15.92
C MET A 79 5.34 -12.24 15.12
N MET A 80 4.44 -11.68 14.30
CA MET A 80 3.61 -12.49 13.40
C MET A 80 4.45 -13.22 12.34
N THR A 81 5.51 -12.57 11.83
CA THR A 81 6.41 -13.19 10.85
C THR A 81 7.26 -14.28 11.50
N LEU A 82 7.75 -14.02 12.72
CA LEU A 82 8.46 -15.01 13.51
C LEU A 82 7.60 -16.24 13.75
N ARG A 83 6.33 -16.06 14.12
CA ARG A 83 5.38 -17.17 14.31
C ARG A 83 5.26 -18.05 13.06
N VAL A 84 5.00 -17.47 11.89
CA VAL A 84 4.87 -18.24 10.63
C VAL A 84 6.18 -18.95 10.26
N PHE A 85 7.32 -18.32 10.50
CA PHE A 85 8.62 -18.97 10.35
C PHE A 85 8.78 -20.15 11.31
N THR A 86 8.42 -19.99 12.58
CA THR A 86 8.48 -21.05 13.59
C THR A 86 7.54 -22.21 13.26
N GLU A 87 6.33 -21.95 12.77
CA GLU A 87 5.39 -23.00 12.27
C GLU A 87 6.03 -23.85 11.16
N TRP A 88 6.76 -23.19 10.25
CA TRP A 88 7.50 -23.90 9.21
C TRP A 88 8.66 -24.71 9.81
N CYS A 89 9.43 -24.14 10.74
CA CYS A 89 10.49 -24.85 11.45
C CYS A 89 9.98 -26.06 12.24
N GLU A 90 8.78 -26.01 12.81
CA GLU A 90 8.13 -27.15 13.48
C GLU A 90 7.89 -28.28 12.48
N THR A 91 7.39 -27.92 11.29
CA THR A 91 7.13 -28.87 10.20
C THR A 91 8.42 -29.54 9.70
N GLN A 92 9.52 -28.79 9.66
CA GLN A 92 10.85 -29.33 9.28
C GLN A 92 11.57 -30.06 10.44
N GLY A 93 11.05 -29.99 11.66
CA GLY A 93 11.67 -30.61 12.85
C GLY A 93 12.87 -29.84 13.41
N TYR A 94 13.03 -28.56 13.09
CA TYR A 94 14.10 -27.68 13.60
C TYR A 94 13.81 -27.12 14.99
N VAL A 95 12.54 -27.05 15.37
CA VAL A 95 12.10 -26.59 16.70
C VAL A 95 11.14 -27.60 17.30
N LYS A 96 10.93 -27.54 18.62
CA LYS A 96 9.94 -28.38 19.29
C LYS A 96 8.51 -28.06 18.79
N PRO A 97 7.66 -29.06 18.52
CA PRO A 97 6.26 -28.82 18.17
C PRO A 97 5.51 -28.01 19.24
N GLY A 98 4.73 -27.02 18.81
CA GLY A 98 3.97 -26.11 19.68
C GLY A 98 4.78 -24.93 20.22
N THR A 99 6.01 -24.70 19.74
CA THR A 99 6.77 -23.47 20.01
C THR A 99 6.11 -22.26 19.36
N ALA A 100 5.58 -22.39 18.13
CA ALA A 100 4.92 -21.30 17.42
C ALA A 100 3.70 -20.76 18.19
N ASP A 101 2.93 -21.64 18.83
CA ASP A 101 1.77 -21.26 19.64
C ASP A 101 2.13 -20.37 20.82
N ARG A 102 3.35 -20.52 21.35
CA ARG A 102 3.86 -19.75 22.48
C ARG A 102 4.28 -18.33 22.12
N ILE A 103 4.42 -18.02 20.83
CA ILE A 103 4.89 -16.70 20.35
C ILE A 103 3.80 -15.66 20.52
N ARG A 104 3.93 -14.80 21.54
CA ARG A 104 2.93 -13.76 21.82
C ARG A 104 3.08 -12.59 20.84
N THR A 105 1.97 -12.23 20.19
CA THR A 105 1.91 -11.01 19.39
C THR A 105 1.27 -9.89 20.23
N PRO A 106 1.89 -8.71 20.36
CA PRO A 106 1.31 -7.58 21.07
C PRO A 106 -0.12 -7.28 20.61
N ALA A 107 -1.00 -7.02 21.57
CA ALA A 107 -2.33 -6.50 21.29
C ALA A 107 -2.17 -5.03 20.88
N VAL A 108 -2.52 -4.72 19.62
CA VAL A 108 -2.48 -3.34 19.11
C VAL A 108 -3.93 -2.85 19.04
N ALA A 109 -4.22 -1.71 19.67
CA ALA A 109 -5.54 -1.08 19.64
C ALA A 109 -5.95 -0.81 18.18
N LYS A 110 -7.25 -0.75 17.89
CA LYS A 110 -7.69 -0.51 16.51
C LYS A 110 -7.19 0.83 15.96
N SER A 111 -7.12 1.86 16.80
CA SER A 111 -6.56 3.19 16.48
C SER A 111 -5.12 3.11 15.99
N ASP A 112 -4.31 2.25 16.59
CA ASP A 112 -2.88 2.15 16.31
C ASP A 112 -2.58 1.26 15.09
N ARG A 113 -3.61 0.63 14.51
CA ARG A 113 -3.49 -0.22 13.31
C ARG A 113 -3.51 0.58 12.01
N SER A 114 -4.00 1.82 12.02
CA SER A 114 -3.94 2.72 10.88
C SER A 114 -3.89 4.17 11.35
N ARG A 115 -2.93 4.95 10.86
CA ARG A 115 -3.03 6.42 10.96
C ARG A 115 -4.32 6.86 10.29
N ASP A 116 -5.04 7.79 10.91
CA ASP A 116 -6.32 8.31 10.40
C ASP A 116 -6.14 9.46 9.41
N ASP A 117 -5.00 9.45 8.71
CA ASP A 117 -4.65 10.45 7.73
C ASP A 117 -5.60 10.33 6.54
N HIS A 118 -6.33 11.40 6.27
CA HIS A 118 -7.16 11.58 5.07
C HIS A 118 -7.03 13.03 4.60
N VAL A 119 -7.19 13.21 3.30
CA VAL A 119 -7.33 14.54 2.67
C VAL A 119 -8.81 14.82 2.53
N SER A 120 -9.27 16.02 2.89
CA SER A 120 -10.67 16.38 2.67
C SER A 120 -10.99 16.40 1.17
N GLN A 121 -12.26 16.20 0.81
CA GLN A 121 -12.67 16.27 -0.59
C GLN A 121 -12.30 17.63 -1.21
N GLU A 122 -12.54 18.72 -0.47
CA GLU A 122 -12.15 20.08 -0.87
C GLU A 122 -10.65 20.19 -1.18
N THR A 123 -9.79 19.72 -0.27
CA THR A 123 -8.33 19.79 -0.51
C THR A 123 -7.92 18.94 -1.71
N ALA A 124 -8.57 17.80 -1.94
CA ALA A 124 -8.27 16.96 -3.10
C ALA A 124 -8.66 17.64 -4.42
N GLU A 125 -9.81 18.31 -4.48
CA GLU A 125 -10.19 19.12 -5.65
C GLU A 125 -9.25 20.32 -5.84
N GLU A 126 -8.85 21.02 -4.77
CA GLU A 126 -7.87 22.11 -4.85
C GLU A 126 -6.53 21.64 -5.46
N ILE A 127 -6.09 20.42 -5.10
CA ILE A 127 -4.87 19.82 -5.67
C ILE A 127 -5.06 19.56 -7.16
N ILE A 128 -6.19 18.97 -7.57
CA ILE A 128 -6.49 18.71 -8.98
C ILE A 128 -6.53 20.03 -9.75
N GLU A 129 -7.28 21.02 -9.27
CA GLU A 129 -7.40 22.33 -9.92
C GLU A 129 -6.04 23.02 -10.08
N ALA A 130 -5.18 22.96 -9.06
CA ALA A 130 -3.84 23.52 -9.14
C ALA A 130 -3.00 22.85 -10.23
N TYR A 131 -3.01 21.51 -10.31
CA TYR A 131 -2.33 20.79 -11.40
C TYR A 131 -2.97 21.08 -12.75
N SER A 132 -4.30 21.17 -12.84
CA SER A 132 -4.99 21.46 -14.08
C SER A 132 -4.63 22.83 -14.64
N LYS A 133 -4.40 23.80 -13.77
CA LYS A 133 -4.05 25.17 -14.16
C LYS A 133 -2.58 25.35 -14.54
N TYR A 134 -1.66 24.70 -13.82
CA TYR A 134 -0.23 25.04 -13.90
C TYR A 134 0.66 23.92 -14.47
N ASP A 135 0.22 22.66 -14.42
CA ASP A 135 1.04 21.50 -14.78
C ASP A 135 0.13 20.36 -15.33
N PHE A 136 -0.74 20.74 -16.27
CA PHE A 136 -1.77 19.85 -16.84
C PHE A 136 -1.15 18.65 -17.54
N GLY A 137 -1.71 17.46 -17.32
CA GLY A 137 -1.18 16.22 -17.86
C GLY A 137 0.24 15.86 -17.39
N SER A 138 0.78 16.43 -16.31
CA SER A 138 2.08 16.01 -15.79
C SER A 138 2.01 14.65 -15.09
N LEU A 139 3.15 13.97 -14.93
CA LEU A 139 3.19 12.67 -14.24
C LEU A 139 2.57 12.76 -12.83
N ARG A 140 2.82 13.86 -12.10
CA ARG A 140 2.32 14.05 -10.74
C ARG A 140 0.81 14.31 -10.73
N HIS A 141 0.34 15.12 -11.67
CA HIS A 141 -1.09 15.35 -11.90
C HIS A 141 -1.81 14.01 -12.14
N ILE A 142 -1.40 13.25 -13.16
CA ILE A 142 -2.03 11.97 -13.51
C ILE A 142 -1.99 10.96 -12.37
N LEU A 143 -0.86 10.88 -11.66
CA LEU A 143 -0.72 9.95 -10.55
C LEU A 143 -1.70 10.26 -9.41
N PHE A 144 -1.80 11.53 -9.01
CA PHE A 144 -2.76 11.95 -7.98
C PHE A 144 -4.20 11.74 -8.46
N TYR A 145 -4.51 12.22 -9.66
CA TYR A 145 -5.85 12.21 -10.23
C TYR A 145 -6.39 10.78 -10.39
N LEU A 146 -5.57 9.85 -10.93
CA LEU A 146 -5.91 8.44 -11.04
C LEU A 146 -6.18 7.82 -9.67
N ILE A 147 -5.30 8.00 -8.68
CA ILE A 147 -5.49 7.39 -7.35
C ILE A 147 -6.77 7.91 -6.71
N TYR A 148 -7.05 9.21 -6.81
CA TYR A 148 -8.20 9.83 -6.19
C TYR A 148 -9.53 9.47 -6.88
N ARG A 149 -9.63 9.53 -8.22
CA ARG A 149 -10.90 9.25 -8.92
C ARG A 149 -11.21 7.76 -9.09
N THR A 150 -10.22 6.89 -9.01
CA THR A 150 -10.41 5.44 -9.15
C THR A 150 -10.35 4.68 -7.83
N GLY A 151 -9.79 5.31 -6.79
CA GLY A 151 -9.52 4.67 -5.51
C GLY A 151 -8.54 3.50 -5.63
N MET A 152 -7.77 3.37 -6.72
CA MET A 152 -6.88 2.23 -6.94
C MET A 152 -5.73 2.16 -5.91
N ARG A 153 -5.22 0.95 -5.66
CA ARG A 153 -3.95 0.79 -4.93
C ARG A 153 -2.82 1.26 -5.83
N THR A 154 -1.79 1.87 -5.27
CA THR A 154 -0.60 2.32 -6.01
C THR A 154 0.04 1.21 -6.85
N GLY A 155 0.08 -0.02 -6.32
CA GLY A 155 0.58 -1.18 -7.09
C GLY A 155 -0.24 -1.49 -8.34
N ALA A 156 -1.56 -1.27 -8.31
CA ALA A 156 -2.43 -1.42 -9.48
C ALA A 156 -2.25 -0.27 -10.47
N VAL A 157 -2.16 0.98 -9.97
CA VAL A 157 -1.87 2.16 -10.81
C VAL A 157 -0.52 2.01 -11.54
N ARG A 158 0.52 1.56 -10.82
CA ARG A 158 1.84 1.28 -11.40
C ARG A 158 1.81 0.19 -12.48
N ALA A 159 0.90 -0.78 -12.36
CA ALA A 159 0.85 -1.96 -13.23
C ALA A 159 0.28 -1.67 -14.63
N LEU A 160 -0.36 -0.50 -14.80
CA LEU A 160 -1.01 -0.12 -16.05
C LEU A 160 0.00 0.07 -17.18
N ASP A 161 -0.38 -0.42 -18.35
CA ASP A 161 0.25 -0.15 -19.64
C ASP A 161 -0.64 0.79 -20.45
N ILE A 162 -0.09 1.41 -21.49
CA ILE A 162 -0.89 2.29 -22.38
C ILE A 162 -2.10 1.54 -22.98
N GLY A 163 -1.93 0.25 -23.32
CA GLY A 163 -2.99 -0.60 -23.86
C GLY A 163 -4.03 -1.05 -22.83
N ASP A 164 -3.82 -0.73 -21.55
CA ASP A 164 -4.83 -0.95 -20.51
C ASP A 164 -5.84 0.21 -20.44
N VAL A 165 -5.64 1.30 -21.19
CA VAL A 165 -6.46 2.50 -21.10
C VAL A 165 -7.15 2.76 -22.44
N ASP A 166 -8.48 2.80 -22.38
CA ASP A 166 -9.33 3.23 -23.48
C ASP A 166 -9.84 4.63 -23.14
N LEU A 167 -9.56 5.60 -24.01
CA LEU A 167 -9.97 7.01 -23.87
C LEU A 167 -11.06 7.38 -24.89
N GLY A 168 -11.73 6.39 -25.49
CA GLY A 168 -12.86 6.60 -26.38
C GLY A 168 -14.13 7.04 -25.65
N GLN A 169 -15.27 6.93 -26.33
CA GLN A 169 -16.57 7.39 -25.82
C GLN A 169 -16.96 6.78 -24.46
N ASP A 170 -16.61 5.52 -24.22
CA ASP A 170 -16.86 4.81 -22.95
C ASP A 170 -15.56 4.63 -22.15
N ALA A 171 -14.79 5.71 -21.95
CA ALA A 171 -13.43 5.65 -21.40
C ALA A 171 -13.29 4.78 -20.13
N TYR A 172 -12.30 3.89 -20.12
CA TYR A 172 -12.08 2.95 -19.01
C TYR A 172 -10.62 2.48 -18.88
N ILE A 173 -10.30 1.96 -17.69
CA ILE A 173 -9.02 1.32 -17.39
C ILE A 173 -9.22 -0.17 -17.13
N SER A 174 -8.42 -1.01 -17.78
CA SER A 174 -8.30 -2.45 -17.60
C SER A 174 -7.20 -2.78 -16.59
N VAL A 175 -7.57 -3.08 -15.34
CA VAL A 175 -6.57 -3.49 -14.34
C VAL A 175 -6.27 -4.98 -14.52
N ARG A 176 -5.00 -5.33 -14.78
CA ARG A 176 -4.56 -6.70 -15.09
C ARG A 176 -3.47 -7.23 -14.15
N HIS A 177 -3.48 -8.54 -13.91
CA HIS A 177 -2.54 -9.26 -13.07
C HIS A 177 -1.40 -9.83 -13.91
N ARG A 178 -0.19 -9.29 -13.74
CA ARG A 178 1.00 -9.72 -14.50
C ARG A 178 2.18 -10.00 -13.55
N PRO A 179 2.14 -11.12 -12.80
CA PRO A 179 3.16 -11.46 -11.79
C PRO A 179 4.51 -11.75 -12.45
N GLU A 180 4.51 -12.49 -13.57
CA GLU A 180 5.70 -12.90 -14.32
C GLU A 180 6.55 -11.72 -14.84
N THR A 181 5.94 -10.53 -14.97
CA THR A 181 6.60 -9.31 -15.43
C THR A 181 6.66 -8.24 -14.33
N GLY A 182 6.71 -8.64 -13.06
CA GLY A 182 6.97 -7.73 -11.94
C GLY A 182 5.83 -6.77 -11.56
N THR A 183 4.60 -7.01 -12.02
CA THR A 183 3.42 -6.20 -11.66
C THR A 183 2.23 -7.05 -11.18
N PRO A 184 2.38 -7.84 -10.08
CA PRO A 184 1.28 -8.58 -9.49
C PRO A 184 0.26 -7.65 -8.80
N LEU A 185 -1.01 -7.95 -8.99
CA LEU A 185 -2.11 -7.38 -8.19
C LEU A 185 -2.22 -8.04 -6.82
N LYS A 186 -2.61 -7.24 -5.81
CA LYS A 186 -2.69 -7.68 -4.39
C LYS A 186 -3.63 -8.88 -4.16
N ARG A 187 -4.64 -9.07 -5.01
CA ARG A 187 -5.65 -10.13 -4.90
C ARG A 187 -5.60 -11.12 -6.08
N GLY A 188 -4.45 -11.22 -6.76
CA GLY A 188 -4.31 -12.12 -7.90
C GLY A 188 -5.16 -11.68 -9.09
N ALA A 189 -5.31 -12.59 -10.07
CA ALA A 189 -6.17 -12.39 -11.23
C ALA A 189 -7.65 -12.39 -10.82
N GLU A 190 -8.12 -13.50 -10.23
CA GLU A 190 -9.51 -13.75 -9.84
C GLU A 190 -10.11 -12.66 -8.94
N GLY A 191 -9.30 -12.11 -8.03
CA GLY A 191 -9.76 -11.16 -7.05
C GLY A 191 -9.31 -9.74 -7.30
N GLY A 192 -8.51 -9.46 -8.34
CA GLY A 192 -7.84 -8.17 -8.56
C GLY A 192 -8.16 -7.48 -9.89
N GLU A 193 -8.37 -8.26 -10.95
CA GLU A 193 -8.66 -7.73 -12.27
C GLU A 193 -10.07 -7.16 -12.37
N ARG A 194 -10.20 -6.06 -13.11
CA ARG A 194 -11.47 -5.36 -13.33
C ARG A 194 -11.33 -4.25 -14.33
N HIS A 195 -12.46 -3.82 -14.88
CA HIS A 195 -12.59 -2.58 -15.62
C HIS A 195 -13.06 -1.46 -14.68
N ILE A 196 -12.50 -0.27 -14.85
CA ILE A 196 -12.85 0.93 -14.10
C ILE A 196 -13.21 2.02 -15.10
N SER A 197 -14.48 2.38 -15.17
CA SER A 197 -14.92 3.52 -15.99
C SER A 197 -14.32 4.82 -15.48
N LEU A 198 -13.84 5.63 -16.41
CA LEU A 198 -13.36 7.00 -16.21
C LEU A 198 -14.54 7.93 -16.45
N LEU A 199 -15.21 8.31 -15.35
CA LEU A 199 -16.42 9.13 -15.40
C LEU A 199 -16.13 10.63 -15.42
N ASP A 200 -14.86 10.99 -15.23
CA ASP A 200 -14.41 12.38 -15.18
C ASP A 200 -13.73 12.71 -16.51
N GLU A 201 -14.35 13.58 -17.30
CA GLU A 201 -13.87 13.98 -18.62
C GLU A 201 -12.52 14.71 -18.52
N GLU A 202 -12.29 15.51 -17.49
CA GLU A 202 -11.02 16.23 -17.31
C GLU A 202 -9.86 15.25 -17.03
N LEU A 203 -10.12 14.14 -16.33
CA LEU A 203 -9.13 13.07 -16.17
C LEU A 203 -8.80 12.41 -17.51
N VAL A 204 -9.79 12.22 -18.38
CA VAL A 204 -9.58 11.66 -19.73
C VAL A 204 -8.70 12.62 -20.55
N GLU A 205 -9.05 13.90 -20.60
CA GLU A 205 -8.27 14.94 -21.28
C GLU A 205 -6.85 15.06 -20.72
N ALA A 206 -6.69 14.97 -19.39
CA ALA A 206 -5.38 15.00 -18.75
C ALA A 206 -4.53 13.80 -19.15
N LEU A 207 -5.12 12.60 -19.24
CA LEU A 207 -4.44 11.39 -19.71
C LEU A 207 -4.00 11.52 -21.18
N GLU A 208 -4.84 12.08 -22.04
CA GLU A 208 -4.48 12.36 -23.44
C GLU A 208 -3.28 13.33 -23.51
N ALA A 209 -3.34 14.45 -22.78
CA ALA A 209 -2.24 15.42 -22.73
C ALA A 209 -0.95 14.80 -22.16
N TYR A 210 -1.08 13.92 -21.16
CA TYR A 210 0.07 13.19 -20.63
C TYR A 210 0.69 12.28 -21.69
N PHE A 211 -0.11 11.52 -22.43
CA PHE A 211 0.38 10.63 -23.48
C PHE A 211 1.04 11.38 -24.63
N GLU A 212 0.50 12.54 -25.01
CA GLU A 212 1.03 13.36 -26.10
C GLU A 212 2.34 14.08 -25.72
N ARG A 213 2.45 14.62 -24.49
CA ARG A 213 3.48 15.63 -24.17
C ARG A 213 4.48 15.21 -23.11
N ASN A 214 4.04 14.46 -22.11
CA ASN A 214 4.78 14.31 -20.85
C ASN A 214 5.22 12.87 -20.56
N ARG A 215 4.58 11.87 -21.19
CA ARG A 215 4.95 10.47 -21.08
C ARG A 215 6.21 10.20 -21.90
N HIS A 216 7.17 9.50 -21.32
CA HIS A 216 8.34 9.04 -22.05
C HIS A 216 8.00 7.79 -22.87
N GLU A 217 8.36 7.79 -24.15
CA GLU A 217 8.20 6.63 -25.02
C GLU A 217 9.28 5.57 -24.77
N VAL A 218 9.11 4.85 -23.66
CA VAL A 218 10.03 3.80 -23.19
C VAL A 218 9.27 2.51 -22.88
N GLU A 219 9.99 1.41 -23.01
CA GLU A 219 9.56 0.08 -22.57
C GLU A 219 10.17 -0.24 -21.19
N ASP A 220 9.56 -1.15 -20.44
CA ASP A 220 10.18 -1.72 -19.24
C ASP A 220 11.06 -2.94 -19.58
N ASP A 221 11.72 -3.50 -18.57
CA ASP A 221 12.65 -4.64 -18.71
C ASP A 221 12.00 -5.90 -19.31
N HIS A 222 10.67 -5.92 -19.48
CA HIS A 222 9.91 -7.00 -20.08
C HIS A 222 9.31 -6.64 -21.45
N GLY A 223 9.74 -5.53 -22.07
CA GLY A 223 9.24 -5.07 -23.38
C GLY A 223 7.81 -4.54 -23.34
N ARG A 224 7.27 -4.23 -22.15
CA ARG A 224 5.92 -3.66 -22.03
C ARG A 224 5.98 -2.16 -22.11
N LYS A 225 4.88 -1.52 -22.52
CA LYS A 225 4.74 -0.06 -22.63
C LYS A 225 4.00 0.52 -21.41
N PRO A 226 4.71 0.79 -20.28
CA PRO A 226 4.11 1.33 -19.06
C PRO A 226 3.33 2.61 -19.31
N LEU A 227 2.21 2.78 -18.60
CA LEU A 227 1.48 4.05 -18.57
C LEU A 227 2.34 5.13 -17.90
N LEU A 228 2.79 4.85 -16.67
CA LEU A 228 3.57 5.80 -15.86
C LEU A 228 5.07 5.54 -16.03
N THR A 229 5.76 6.49 -16.66
CA THR A 229 7.15 6.34 -17.10
C THR A 229 8.09 7.38 -16.49
N SER A 230 9.33 6.99 -16.22
CA SER A 230 10.49 7.88 -16.18
C SER A 230 11.29 7.74 -17.47
N ARG A 231 12.44 8.43 -17.58
CA ARG A 231 13.38 8.24 -18.68
C ARG A 231 13.95 6.81 -18.77
N GLU A 232 13.89 6.06 -17.66
CA GLU A 232 14.48 4.72 -17.51
C GLU A 232 13.44 3.59 -17.58
N GLY A 233 12.19 3.87 -17.99
CA GLY A 233 11.12 2.87 -18.05
C GLY A 233 10.00 3.08 -17.03
N ARG A 234 9.38 1.99 -16.56
CA ARG A 234 8.27 2.04 -15.60
C ARG A 234 8.72 2.62 -14.26
N ILE A 235 8.02 3.63 -13.75
CA ILE A 235 8.39 4.25 -12.47
C ILE A 235 8.39 3.27 -11.30
N ALA A 236 9.31 3.45 -10.35
CA ALA A 236 9.38 2.63 -9.15
C ALA A 236 8.23 2.97 -8.16
N LYS A 237 7.96 2.06 -7.22
CA LYS A 237 6.97 2.28 -6.16
C LYS A 237 7.33 3.46 -5.27
N THR A 238 8.62 3.66 -5.00
CA THR A 238 9.17 4.79 -4.24
C THR A 238 8.97 6.12 -4.98
N THR A 239 9.14 6.12 -6.31
CA THR A 239 8.84 7.29 -7.16
C THR A 239 7.38 7.71 -7.03
N ILE A 240 6.43 6.75 -7.07
CA ILE A 240 5.01 7.02 -6.83
C ILE A 240 4.78 7.67 -5.46
N GLN A 241 5.38 7.11 -4.40
CA GLN A 241 5.25 7.67 -3.06
C GLN A 241 5.75 9.11 -3.01
N SER A 242 6.95 9.36 -3.53
CA SER A 242 7.57 10.68 -3.57
C SER A 242 6.70 11.71 -4.31
N HIS A 243 6.16 11.35 -5.48
CA HIS A 243 5.26 12.23 -6.23
C HIS A 243 3.98 12.56 -5.47
N ILE A 244 3.37 11.59 -4.78
CA ILE A 244 2.15 11.82 -4.01
C ILE A 244 2.41 12.68 -2.77
N TYR A 245 3.47 12.37 -2.01
CA TYR A 245 3.83 13.20 -0.86
C TYR A 245 4.04 14.64 -1.30
N ARG A 246 4.78 14.86 -2.39
CA ARG A 246 4.93 16.20 -2.98
C ARG A 246 3.59 16.80 -3.40
N ALA A 247 2.76 16.09 -4.17
CA ALA A 247 1.46 16.60 -4.65
C ALA A 247 0.55 17.12 -3.53
N THR A 248 0.69 16.56 -2.33
CA THR A 248 -0.13 16.91 -1.17
C THR A 248 0.46 18.01 -0.30
N GLN A 249 1.67 18.50 -0.59
CA GLN A 249 2.25 19.60 0.16
C GLN A 249 1.48 20.89 -0.14
N PRO A 250 0.98 21.61 0.88
CA PRO A 250 0.15 22.80 0.66
C PRO A 250 0.83 23.87 -0.20
N CYS A 251 2.15 24.01 -0.07
CA CYS A 251 2.94 24.99 -0.82
C CYS A 251 3.02 24.70 -2.33
N GLU A 252 2.77 23.47 -2.79
CA GLU A 252 2.71 23.18 -4.24
C GLU A 252 1.52 23.87 -4.91
N ARG A 253 0.43 24.12 -4.17
CA ARG A 253 -0.77 24.80 -4.70
C ARG A 253 -0.91 26.26 -4.24
N THR A 254 -0.45 26.63 -3.04
CA THR A 254 -0.57 28.00 -2.52
C THR A 254 0.67 28.86 -2.73
N GLY A 255 1.82 28.26 -3.05
CA GLY A 255 3.12 28.92 -3.02
C GLY A 255 3.62 29.28 -1.62
N ASN A 256 2.85 29.00 -0.57
CA ASN A 256 3.15 29.36 0.82
C ASN A 256 3.21 28.12 1.71
N CYS A 257 4.23 28.02 2.56
CA CYS A 257 4.32 26.95 3.55
C CYS A 257 3.51 27.30 4.81
N PRO A 258 2.65 26.40 5.31
CA PRO A 258 1.95 26.62 6.58
C PRO A 258 2.83 26.42 7.83
N HIS A 259 4.10 26.05 7.64
CA HIS A 259 5.09 25.83 8.70
C HIS A 259 6.19 26.89 8.70
N ASP A 260 5.95 28.04 8.04
CA ASP A 260 6.90 29.16 7.92
C ASP A 260 8.25 28.81 7.25
N GLU A 261 8.36 27.65 6.60
CA GLU A 261 9.51 27.26 5.79
C GLU A 261 9.50 27.95 4.41
N ASN A 262 10.68 28.27 3.87
CA ASN A 262 10.80 28.76 2.49
C ASN A 262 10.65 27.60 1.49
N PRO A 263 9.60 27.57 0.65
CA PRO A 263 9.38 26.48 -0.29
C PRO A 263 10.52 26.29 -1.30
N ASP A 264 11.31 27.29 -1.64
CA ASP A 264 12.36 27.15 -2.67
C ASP A 264 13.57 26.35 -2.19
N ILE A 265 13.80 26.32 -0.87
CA ILE A 265 14.94 25.64 -0.23
C ILE A 265 14.51 24.60 0.80
N CYS A 266 13.20 24.37 0.97
CA CYS A 266 12.67 23.42 1.93
C CYS A 266 13.18 22.01 1.63
N SER A 267 13.86 21.40 2.61
CA SER A 267 14.44 20.06 2.47
C SER A 267 13.38 19.02 2.15
N TYR A 268 12.15 19.14 2.66
CA TYR A 268 11.04 18.22 2.40
C TYR A 268 10.49 18.26 0.97
N ARG A 269 10.96 19.14 0.09
CA ARG A 269 10.57 19.11 -1.33
C ARG A 269 11.43 18.18 -2.18
N SER A 270 12.50 17.64 -1.59
CA SER A 270 13.33 16.62 -2.24
C SER A 270 12.58 15.28 -2.36
N ALA A 271 13.02 14.42 -3.28
CA ALA A 271 12.36 13.14 -3.49
C ALA A 271 12.43 12.21 -2.26
N ASP A 272 13.51 12.30 -1.49
CA ASP A 272 13.86 11.37 -0.41
C ASP A 272 13.23 11.75 0.94
N SER A 273 12.89 13.02 1.11
CA SER A 273 12.37 13.58 2.38
C SER A 273 10.93 14.07 2.26
N ALA A 274 10.28 13.92 1.10
CA ALA A 274 8.90 14.36 0.90
C ALA A 274 7.91 13.82 1.94
N SER A 275 8.11 12.58 2.39
CA SER A 275 7.29 11.95 3.43
C SER A 275 7.48 12.52 4.84
N GLN A 276 8.49 13.36 5.05
CA GLN A 276 8.78 13.98 6.35
C GLN A 276 8.09 15.33 6.51
N CYS A 277 7.48 15.89 5.45
CA CYS A 277 6.67 17.10 5.56
C CYS A 277 5.45 16.85 6.47
N PRO A 278 5.24 17.65 7.52
CA PRO A 278 4.11 17.46 8.45
C PRO A 278 2.73 17.58 7.81
N SER A 279 2.63 18.25 6.65
CA SER A 279 1.38 18.42 5.90
C SER A 279 1.26 17.54 4.67
N SER A 280 2.24 16.68 4.40
CA SER A 280 2.14 15.72 3.29
C SER A 280 1.41 14.46 3.76
N VAL A 281 0.71 13.79 2.85
CA VAL A 281 0.04 12.52 3.16
C VAL A 281 0.45 11.41 2.22
N SER A 282 0.28 10.17 2.68
CA SER A 282 0.62 8.98 1.91
C SER A 282 -0.40 8.68 0.80
N PRO A 283 -0.02 7.90 -0.23
CA PRO A 283 -0.99 7.38 -1.20
C PRO A 283 -2.14 6.58 -0.60
N HIS A 284 -1.96 5.98 0.57
CA HIS A 284 -3.03 5.28 1.26
C HIS A 284 -4.11 6.25 1.77
N ALA A 285 -3.71 7.44 2.24
CA ALA A 285 -4.63 8.49 2.67
C ALA A 285 -5.49 8.97 1.50
N ILE A 286 -4.89 9.20 0.32
CA ILE A 286 -5.64 9.61 -0.89
C ILE A 286 -6.66 8.55 -1.31
N ARG A 287 -6.24 7.28 -1.30
CA ARG A 287 -7.17 6.17 -1.56
C ARG A 287 -8.29 6.10 -0.51
N ARG A 288 -8.01 6.39 0.76
CA ARG A 288 -9.03 6.45 1.81
C ARG A 288 -10.03 7.57 1.52
N SER A 289 -9.54 8.78 1.22
CA SER A 289 -10.37 9.91 0.81
C SER A 289 -11.29 9.58 -0.37
N SER A 290 -10.75 8.92 -1.40
CA SER A 290 -11.54 8.45 -2.56
C SER A 290 -12.69 7.51 -2.16
N ILE A 291 -12.40 6.51 -1.33
CA ILE A 291 -13.41 5.55 -0.86
C ILE A 291 -14.46 6.27 0.00
N THR A 292 -14.04 7.17 0.89
CA THR A 292 -14.94 7.97 1.73
C THR A 292 -15.84 8.86 0.87
N MET A 293 -15.28 9.57 -0.13
CA MET A 293 -16.05 10.38 -1.08
C MET A 293 -17.16 9.57 -1.76
N PHE A 294 -16.88 8.35 -2.24
CA PHE A 294 -17.93 7.51 -2.82
C PHE A 294 -19.01 7.12 -1.80
N LEU A 295 -18.61 6.81 -0.56
CA LEU A 295 -19.56 6.42 0.48
C LEU A 295 -20.42 7.59 0.97
N ASP A 296 -19.85 8.80 1.02
CA ASP A 296 -20.53 10.06 1.37
C ASP A 296 -21.48 10.51 0.27
N ALA A 297 -21.13 10.24 -1.00
CA ALA A 297 -22.02 10.36 -2.15
C ALA A 297 -23.07 9.23 -2.24
N ASP A 298 -23.23 8.44 -1.17
CA ASP A 298 -24.20 7.34 -1.04
C ASP A 298 -24.09 6.23 -2.10
N VAL A 299 -22.95 6.11 -2.79
CA VAL A 299 -22.68 5.02 -3.74
C VAL A 299 -22.72 3.67 -3.02
N GLU A 300 -23.36 2.68 -3.65
CA GLU A 300 -23.53 1.36 -3.05
C GLU A 300 -22.18 0.69 -2.72
N LYS A 301 -22.13 0.06 -1.55
CA LYS A 301 -20.90 -0.60 -1.05
C LYS A 301 -20.39 -1.67 -2.00
N ASP A 302 -21.24 -2.34 -2.77
CA ASP A 302 -20.82 -3.30 -3.79
C ASP A 302 -20.11 -2.64 -4.96
N VAL A 303 -20.65 -1.53 -5.44
CA VAL A 303 -20.05 -0.74 -6.50
C VAL A 303 -18.68 -0.21 -6.04
N VAL A 304 -18.59 0.35 -4.83
CA VAL A 304 -17.31 0.80 -4.24
C VAL A 304 -16.35 -0.37 -4.03
N SER A 305 -16.84 -1.51 -3.54
CA SER A 305 -16.05 -2.74 -3.33
C SER A 305 -15.44 -3.25 -4.63
N GLY A 306 -16.24 -3.34 -5.68
CA GLY A 306 -15.81 -3.73 -7.02
C GLY A 306 -14.79 -2.74 -7.59
N ARG A 307 -15.16 -1.46 -7.67
CA ARG A 307 -14.31 -0.39 -8.21
C ARG A 307 -12.96 -0.27 -7.51
N CYS A 308 -12.98 -0.16 -6.18
CA CYS A 308 -11.78 0.06 -5.37
C CYS A 308 -11.07 -1.24 -4.99
N ASN A 309 -11.63 -2.42 -5.27
CA ASN A 309 -11.07 -3.71 -4.88
C ASN A 309 -10.87 -3.86 -3.36
N VAL A 310 -11.92 -3.62 -2.59
CA VAL A 310 -11.91 -3.66 -1.12
C VAL A 310 -13.13 -4.42 -0.61
N SER A 311 -12.96 -5.35 0.32
CA SER A 311 -14.10 -6.13 0.85
C SER A 311 -15.09 -5.26 1.62
N ARG A 312 -16.40 -5.56 1.55
CA ARG A 312 -17.45 -4.92 2.35
C ARG A 312 -17.10 -4.79 3.84
N LYS A 313 -16.64 -5.87 4.46
CA LYS A 313 -16.20 -5.86 5.88
C LYS A 313 -15.16 -4.77 6.17
N ARG A 314 -14.24 -4.52 5.23
CA ARG A 314 -13.24 -3.45 5.37
C ARG A 314 -13.84 -2.06 5.15
N LEU A 315 -14.82 -1.92 4.26
CA LEU A 315 -15.57 -0.67 4.08
C LEU A 315 -16.28 -0.27 5.38
N GLU A 316 -16.95 -1.23 6.02
CA GLU A 316 -17.66 -1.03 7.28
C GLU A 316 -16.73 -0.72 8.46
N GLU A 317 -15.59 -1.40 8.54
CA GLU A 317 -14.67 -1.22 9.66
C GLU A 317 -13.84 0.07 9.60
N HIS A 318 -13.50 0.57 8.39
CA HIS A 318 -12.42 1.55 8.22
C HIS A 318 -12.77 2.81 7.42
N TYR A 319 -13.96 2.87 6.79
CA TYR A 319 -14.31 3.95 5.86
C TYR A 319 -15.72 4.49 6.06
N ASP A 320 -16.66 3.67 6.54
CA ASP A 320 -18.04 4.09 6.81
C ASP A 320 -18.14 4.80 8.17
N ALA A 321 -17.76 6.09 8.21
CA ALA A 321 -17.79 6.94 9.40
C ALA A 321 -19.22 7.40 9.80
N ARG A 322 -20.24 7.01 9.02
CA ARG A 322 -21.64 7.39 9.28
C ARG A 322 -22.12 6.86 10.63
N SER A 323 -22.91 7.69 11.33
CA SER A 323 -23.60 7.29 12.56
C SER A 323 -24.66 6.22 12.31
N GLU A 324 -25.08 5.50 13.35
CA GLU A 324 -26.16 4.50 13.21
C GLU A 324 -27.47 5.10 12.69
N GLU A 325 -27.75 6.38 13.02
CA GLU A 325 -28.92 7.09 12.50
C GLU A 325 -28.78 7.41 11.00
N GLN A 326 -27.59 7.85 10.55
CA GLN A 326 -27.33 8.04 9.13
C GLN A 326 -27.44 6.72 8.36
N LYS A 327 -26.97 5.61 8.93
CA LYS A 327 -27.15 4.26 8.36
C LYS A 327 -28.63 3.85 8.31
N ARG A 328 -29.43 4.17 9.33
CA ARG A 328 -30.88 3.91 9.36
C ARG A 328 -31.62 4.74 8.30
N ALA A 329 -31.37 6.04 8.24
CA ALA A 329 -31.98 6.94 7.26
C ALA A 329 -31.68 6.48 5.82
N ARG A 330 -30.45 6.03 5.55
CA ARG A 330 -30.09 5.42 4.26
C ARG A 330 -30.88 4.15 3.97
N ARG A 331 -30.97 3.22 4.92
CA ARG A 331 -31.79 2.00 4.76
C ARG A 331 -33.24 2.35 4.46
N GLN A 332 -33.78 3.37 5.12
CA GLN A 332 -35.14 3.86 4.88
C GLN A 332 -35.29 4.37 3.44
N ARG A 333 -34.42 5.29 2.98
CA ARG A 333 -34.42 5.78 1.59
C ARG A 333 -34.35 4.66 0.56
N GLN A 334 -33.44 3.69 0.74
CA GLN A 334 -33.28 2.58 -0.19
C GLN A 334 -34.51 1.66 -0.24
N LEU A 335 -35.19 1.46 0.89
CA LEU A 335 -36.45 0.71 0.93
C LEU A 335 -37.59 1.50 0.30
N ASP A 336 -37.65 2.81 0.50
CA ASP A 336 -38.65 3.69 -0.11
C ASP A 336 -38.49 3.78 -1.64
N ASP A 337 -37.26 3.74 -2.17
CA ASP A 337 -36.98 3.73 -3.62
C ASP A 337 -37.22 2.35 -4.27
N SER A 338 -37.32 1.28 -3.48
CA SER A 338 -37.45 -0.11 -3.95
C SER A 338 -38.86 -0.72 -3.76
N LEU A 339 -39.76 0.01 -3.11
CA LEU A 339 -41.18 -0.35 -2.87
C LEU A 339 -42.10 0.53 -3.72
#